data_AF-E3HF46-F1
#
_entry.id   AF-E3HF46-F1
#
_cell.length_a   1.000
_cell.length_b   1.000
_cell.length_c   1.000
_cell.angle_alpha   90.00
_cell.angle_beta   90.00
_cell.angle_gamma   90.00
#
_symmetry.space_group_name_H-M   'P 1'
#
loop_
_entity.id
_entity.type
_entity.pdbx_description
1 polymer ?
#
loop_
_entity_poly.entity_id
_entity_poly.type
_entity_poly.pdbx_seq_one_letter_code
_entity_poly.pdbx_strand_id
1 'polypeptide(L)'
;MSSRGASSRRGPPTDHAGPAAGRERRLDIHVFVSEAGGLVTGRAWERCVWRDARVLIAESPAPHLPVSVESALRTVAADVARDRGWQGMGTVAFALDDRSGVFRVIDAQAQAHSGAAVHDCEPVAAHALEVRIDGCVDRRLPCTRLLVCGATRGEVLRRAYRALSEMPGPAGVDRAFLMNRIASRAYCSGLTGARLDQAVG
;
A
#
# COMPACT_ATOMS: atom_id res chain seq x y z
N MET A 1 -14.48 37.16 -34.70
CA MET A 1 -13.28 36.51 -34.15
C MET A 1 -13.70 35.19 -33.57
N SER A 2 -13.28 34.09 -34.19
CA SER A 2 -13.68 32.72 -33.86
C SER A 2 -12.78 32.13 -32.78
N SER A 3 -13.36 31.58 -31.71
CA SER A 3 -12.70 30.60 -30.85
C SER A 3 -13.52 29.31 -30.83
N ARG A 4 -13.08 28.35 -31.64
CA ARG A 4 -13.54 26.96 -31.65
C ARG A 4 -13.30 26.36 -30.27
N GLY A 5 -14.37 26.09 -29.51
CA GLY A 5 -14.32 25.21 -28.35
C GLY A 5 -13.95 23.80 -28.79
N ALA A 6 -12.89 23.25 -28.21
CA ALA A 6 -12.44 21.89 -28.46
C ALA A 6 -13.52 20.90 -27.97
N SER A 7 -14.20 20.26 -28.92
CA SER A 7 -15.06 19.10 -28.68
C SER A 7 -14.20 17.96 -28.13
N SER A 8 -14.26 17.74 -26.82
CA SER A 8 -13.81 16.51 -26.17
C SER A 8 -14.58 15.32 -26.77
N ARG A 9 -13.90 14.49 -27.56
CA ARG A 9 -14.43 13.22 -28.04
C ARG A 9 -14.59 12.30 -26.82
N ARG A 10 -15.82 12.13 -26.34
CA ARG A 10 -16.17 11.02 -25.46
C ARG A 10 -15.89 9.72 -26.22
N GLY A 11 -14.89 8.98 -25.76
CA GLY A 11 -14.78 7.55 -26.08
C GLY A 11 -16.03 6.80 -25.61
N PRO A 12 -16.20 5.54 -26.05
CA PRO A 12 -17.38 4.74 -25.71
C PRO A 12 -17.52 4.60 -24.18
N PRO A 13 -18.74 4.47 -23.65
CA PRO A 13 -18.98 4.38 -22.22
C PRO A 13 -18.46 3.04 -21.74
N THR A 14 -17.22 3.02 -21.28
CA THR A 14 -16.75 1.97 -20.42
C THR A 14 -17.35 2.25 -19.04
N ASP A 15 -18.26 1.39 -18.59
CA ASP A 15 -18.73 1.33 -17.19
C ASP A 15 -17.57 0.88 -16.29
N HIS A 16 -16.49 1.66 -16.28
CA HIS A 16 -15.30 1.54 -15.46
C HIS A 16 -15.40 2.49 -14.28
N ALA A 17 -16.60 2.63 -13.70
CA ALA A 17 -16.73 3.31 -12.44
C ALA A 17 -15.92 2.50 -11.42
N GLY A 18 -14.74 3.03 -11.06
CA GLY A 18 -13.96 2.51 -9.95
C GLY A 18 -14.81 2.50 -8.66
N PRO A 19 -14.32 1.84 -7.60
CA PRO A 19 -14.99 1.89 -6.31
C PRO A 19 -15.35 3.34 -5.96
N ALA A 20 -16.57 3.52 -5.43
CA ALA A 20 -17.06 4.84 -5.05
C ALA A 20 -16.03 5.53 -4.14
N ALA A 21 -15.77 6.81 -4.41
CA ALA A 21 -14.85 7.62 -3.61
C ALA A 21 -15.20 7.47 -2.12
N GLY A 22 -14.21 7.12 -1.29
CA GLY A 22 -14.43 6.87 0.14
C GLY A 22 -14.41 5.41 0.59
N ARG A 23 -14.37 4.43 -0.34
CA ARG A 23 -14.52 3.00 0.01
C ARG A 23 -13.48 2.06 -0.59
N GLU A 24 -12.55 2.60 -1.37
CA GLU A 24 -11.45 1.85 -1.97
C GLU A 24 -10.39 1.51 -0.92
N ARG A 25 -10.10 0.21 -0.77
CA ARG A 25 -8.89 -0.28 -0.10
C ARG A 25 -7.82 -0.52 -1.15
N ARG A 26 -6.57 -0.18 -0.85
CA ARG A 26 -5.45 -0.35 -1.78
C ARG A 26 -4.47 -1.36 -1.24
N LEU A 27 -4.26 -2.43 -2.00
CA LEU A 27 -3.52 -3.60 -1.58
C LEU A 27 -2.39 -3.88 -2.55
N ASP A 28 -1.21 -4.22 -2.05
CA ASP A 28 -0.07 -4.63 -2.83
C ASP A 28 0.26 -6.09 -2.55
N ILE A 29 0.53 -6.85 -3.61
CA ILE A 29 1.12 -8.18 -3.52
C ILE A 29 2.50 -8.14 -4.14
N HIS A 30 3.51 -8.45 -3.33
CA HIS A 30 4.87 -8.65 -3.82
C HIS A 30 4.99 -10.03 -4.44
N VAL A 31 5.60 -10.09 -5.61
CA VAL A 31 5.86 -11.33 -6.34
C VAL A 31 7.37 -11.42 -6.58
N PHE A 32 7.92 -12.60 -6.36
CA PHE A 32 9.31 -12.90 -6.68
C PHE A 32 9.36 -14.08 -7.66
N VAL A 33 10.05 -13.88 -8.77
CA VAL A 33 10.31 -14.92 -9.77
C VAL A 33 11.81 -15.18 -9.81
N SER A 34 12.22 -16.40 -9.44
CA SER A 34 13.62 -16.82 -9.48
C SER A 34 14.09 -17.06 -10.91
N GLU A 35 15.41 -17.04 -11.11
CA GLU A 35 16.01 -17.35 -12.43
C GLU A 35 15.67 -18.76 -12.90
N ALA A 36 15.45 -19.71 -11.98
CA ALA A 36 15.00 -21.06 -12.28
C ALA A 36 13.50 -21.15 -12.66
N GLY A 37 12.79 -20.03 -12.72
CA GLY A 37 11.37 -19.96 -13.04
C GLY A 37 10.43 -20.24 -11.86
N GLY A 38 10.96 -20.37 -10.64
CA GLY A 38 10.14 -20.52 -9.44
C GLY A 38 9.46 -19.20 -9.08
N LEU A 39 8.15 -19.23 -8.80
CA LEU A 39 7.38 -18.04 -8.47
C LEU A 39 6.81 -18.13 -7.05
N VAL A 40 7.00 -17.08 -6.27
CA VAL A 40 6.45 -16.94 -4.91
C VAL A 40 5.72 -15.60 -4.79
N THR A 41 4.59 -15.60 -4.09
CA THR A 41 3.87 -14.38 -3.73
C THR A 41 3.90 -14.16 -2.22
N GLY A 42 4.13 -12.91 -1.80
CA GLY A 42 4.03 -12.49 -0.41
C GLY A 42 2.58 -12.30 0.06
N ARG A 43 2.42 -11.90 1.33
CA ARG A 43 1.13 -11.47 1.90
C ARG A 43 0.67 -10.13 1.34
N ALA A 44 -0.62 -9.85 1.52
CA ALA A 44 -1.21 -8.57 1.20
C ALA A 44 -0.69 -7.46 2.12
N TRP A 45 -0.11 -6.44 1.50
CA TRP A 45 0.22 -5.17 2.13
C TRP A 45 -0.88 -4.16 1.86
N GLU A 46 -1.49 -3.61 2.90
CA GLU A 46 -2.49 -2.55 2.74
C GLU A 46 -1.87 -1.18 2.87
N ARG A 47 -2.11 -0.31 1.87
CA ARG A 47 -1.73 1.10 1.87
C ARG A 47 -2.71 1.88 2.75
N CYS A 48 -2.51 1.80 4.05
CA CYS A 48 -3.48 2.21 5.04
C CYS A 48 -3.71 3.72 5.13
N VAL A 49 -2.66 4.51 4.94
CA VAL A 49 -2.73 5.97 5.00
C VAL A 49 -2.01 6.53 3.81
N TRP A 50 -2.65 7.44 3.07
CA TRP A 50 -2.03 8.16 1.97
C TRP A 50 -2.33 9.66 2.03
N ARG A 51 -1.41 10.48 1.52
CA ARG A 51 -1.58 11.93 1.38
C ARG A 51 -0.91 12.39 0.08
N ASP A 52 -1.59 13.23 -0.72
CA ASP A 52 -1.08 13.70 -2.02
C ASP A 52 -0.55 12.58 -2.94
N ALA A 53 -1.29 11.46 -3.01
CA ALA A 53 -0.90 10.23 -3.74
C ALA A 53 0.33 9.48 -3.20
N ARG A 54 0.83 9.84 -2.00
CA ARG A 54 1.94 9.13 -1.33
C ARG A 54 1.41 8.21 -0.26
N VAL A 55 1.94 7.00 -0.17
CA VAL A 55 1.66 6.07 0.93
C VAL A 55 2.51 6.47 2.13
N LEU A 56 1.85 6.78 3.23
CA LEU A 56 2.49 7.19 4.49
C LEU A 56 2.58 6.02 5.48
N ILE A 57 1.58 5.15 5.49
CA ILE A 57 1.56 3.96 6.33
C ILE A 57 1.08 2.79 5.48
N ALA A 58 1.83 1.70 5.50
CA ALA A 58 1.44 0.41 4.94
C ALA A 58 1.58 -0.69 5.99
N GLU A 59 0.68 -1.67 5.99
CA GLU A 59 0.73 -2.76 6.97
C GLU A 59 0.46 -4.13 6.36
N SER A 60 1.10 -5.16 6.91
CA SER A 60 0.96 -6.55 6.52
C SER A 60 0.89 -7.45 7.76
N PRO A 61 -0.05 -8.39 7.86
CA PRO A 61 -1.16 -8.61 6.92
C PRO A 61 -2.16 -7.45 6.90
N ALA A 62 -2.83 -7.27 5.77
CA ALA A 62 -3.92 -6.31 5.62
C ALA A 62 -5.04 -6.55 6.66
N PRO A 63 -5.39 -5.58 7.52
CA PRO A 63 -6.37 -5.78 8.58
C PRO A 63 -7.74 -6.11 8.01
N HIS A 64 -8.45 -7.05 8.65
CA HIS A 64 -9.80 -7.44 8.24
C HIS A 64 -9.92 -7.87 6.77
N LEU A 65 -8.82 -8.20 6.10
CA LEU A 65 -8.87 -8.79 4.78
C LEU A 65 -9.25 -10.28 4.92
N PRO A 66 -10.34 -10.74 4.29
CA PRO A 66 -10.67 -12.16 4.33
C PRO A 66 -9.60 -12.99 3.63
N VAL A 67 -9.23 -14.12 4.22
CA VAL A 67 -8.20 -15.03 3.68
C VAL A 67 -8.50 -15.45 2.26
N SER A 68 -9.78 -15.69 1.92
CA SER A 68 -10.21 -16.04 0.56
C SER A 68 -9.92 -14.93 -0.46
N VAL A 69 -10.11 -13.67 -0.08
CA VAL A 69 -9.81 -12.52 -0.92
C VAL A 69 -8.29 -12.38 -1.07
N GLU A 70 -7.53 -12.50 0.01
CA GLU A 70 -6.06 -12.48 -0.05
C GLU A 70 -5.52 -13.58 -0.98
N SER A 71 -6.02 -14.81 -0.85
CA SER A 71 -5.64 -15.91 -1.75
C SER A 71 -5.96 -15.58 -3.22
N ALA A 72 -7.12 -14.99 -3.51
CA ALA A 72 -7.49 -14.59 -4.87
C ALA A 72 -6.56 -13.50 -5.43
N LEU A 73 -6.24 -12.48 -4.63
CA LEU A 73 -5.29 -11.42 -5.00
C LEU A 73 -3.90 -12.01 -5.30
N ARG A 74 -3.43 -12.95 -4.48
CA ARG A 74 -2.14 -13.64 -4.66
C ARG A 74 -2.11 -14.48 -5.93
N THR A 75 -3.19 -15.19 -6.24
CA THR A 75 -3.31 -15.93 -7.52
C THR A 75 -3.23 -14.98 -8.70
N VAL A 76 -4.04 -13.91 -8.70
CA VAL A 76 -4.02 -12.93 -9.80
C VAL A 76 -2.66 -12.25 -9.93
N ALA A 77 -1.99 -11.93 -8.82
CA ALA A 77 -0.64 -11.36 -8.87
C ALA A 77 0.39 -12.32 -9.49
N ALA A 78 0.30 -13.61 -9.15
CA ALA A 78 1.12 -14.65 -9.77
C ALA A 78 0.87 -14.78 -11.27
N ASP A 79 -0.40 -14.77 -11.69
CA ASP A 79 -0.78 -14.86 -13.10
C ASP A 79 -0.25 -13.66 -13.89
N VAL A 80 -0.43 -12.43 -13.36
CA VAL A 80 0.11 -11.21 -13.96
C VAL A 80 1.63 -11.28 -14.12
N ALA A 81 2.36 -11.80 -13.14
CA ALA A 81 3.81 -11.93 -13.20
C ALA A 81 4.25 -12.96 -14.26
N ARG A 82 3.53 -14.09 -14.39
CA ARG A 82 3.81 -15.10 -15.43
C ARG A 82 3.52 -14.57 -16.83
N ASP A 83 2.36 -13.97 -17.02
CA ASP A 83 1.93 -13.45 -18.33
C ASP A 83 2.85 -12.35 -18.85
N ARG A 84 3.43 -11.56 -17.94
CA ARG A 84 4.39 -10.50 -18.28
C ARG A 84 5.85 -10.96 -18.32
N GLY A 85 6.12 -12.24 -18.07
CA GLY A 85 7.47 -12.79 -18.08
C GLY A 85 8.41 -12.13 -17.07
N TRP A 86 7.92 -11.82 -15.87
CA TRP A 86 8.73 -11.18 -14.84
C TRP A 86 9.93 -12.03 -14.42
N GLN A 87 11.04 -11.35 -14.13
CA GLN A 87 12.22 -11.94 -13.48
C GLN A 87 12.61 -11.05 -12.30
N GLY A 88 12.86 -11.65 -11.15
CA GLY A 88 13.15 -10.94 -9.92
C GLY A 88 11.90 -10.47 -9.19
N MET A 89 12.00 -9.33 -8.52
CA MET A 89 10.94 -8.80 -7.68
C MET A 89 9.99 -7.91 -8.49
N GLY A 90 8.70 -8.00 -8.20
CA GLY A 90 7.69 -7.11 -8.73
C GLY A 90 6.56 -6.92 -7.73
N THR A 91 5.72 -5.93 -7.98
CA THR A 91 4.56 -5.62 -7.16
C THR A 91 3.33 -5.45 -8.04
N VAL A 92 2.25 -6.12 -7.67
CA VAL A 92 0.94 -5.93 -8.29
C VAL A 92 0.05 -5.20 -7.28
N ALA A 93 -0.43 -4.02 -7.67
CA ALA A 93 -1.30 -3.18 -6.86
C ALA A 93 -2.75 -3.37 -7.28
N PHE A 94 -3.62 -3.44 -6.27
CA PHE A 94 -5.04 -3.69 -6.40
C PHE A 94 -5.86 -2.59 -5.72
N ALA A 95 -7.01 -2.32 -6.32
CA ALA A 95 -8.10 -1.59 -5.67
C ALA A 95 -9.20 -2.58 -5.32
N LEU A 96 -9.59 -2.64 -4.05
CA LEU A 96 -10.65 -3.50 -3.51
C LEU A 96 -11.83 -2.64 -3.04
N ASP A 97 -13.04 -2.98 -3.47
CA ASP A 97 -14.27 -2.50 -2.85
C ASP A 97 -14.66 -3.41 -1.68
N ASP A 98 -14.58 -2.88 -0.48
CA ASP A 98 -14.81 -3.62 0.76
C ASP A 98 -16.25 -4.14 0.91
N ARG A 99 -17.24 -3.53 0.24
CA ARG A 99 -18.64 -3.99 0.33
C ARG A 99 -18.93 -5.18 -0.57
N SER A 100 -18.49 -5.10 -1.83
CA SER A 100 -18.77 -6.13 -2.83
C SER A 100 -17.71 -7.24 -2.83
N GLY A 101 -16.52 -6.99 -2.28
CA GLY A 101 -15.37 -7.88 -2.39
C GLY A 101 -14.74 -7.87 -3.79
N VAL A 102 -15.24 -7.04 -4.71
CA VAL A 102 -14.71 -6.94 -6.07
C VAL A 102 -13.40 -6.15 -6.03
N PHE A 103 -12.37 -6.70 -6.68
CA PHE A 103 -11.09 -6.04 -6.83
C PHE A 103 -10.68 -5.92 -8.30
N ARG A 104 -9.79 -4.98 -8.58
CA ARG A 104 -9.17 -4.77 -9.89
C ARG A 104 -7.68 -4.49 -9.74
N VAL A 105 -6.90 -4.91 -10.72
CA VAL A 105 -5.49 -4.50 -10.85
C VAL A 105 -5.46 -3.03 -11.27
N ILE A 106 -4.71 -2.21 -10.53
CA ILE A 106 -4.55 -0.77 -10.82
C ILE A 106 -3.14 -0.43 -11.28
N ASP A 107 -2.15 -1.24 -10.90
CA ASP A 107 -0.78 -1.12 -11.36
C ASP A 107 -0.07 -2.46 -11.22
N ALA A 108 0.96 -2.69 -12.03
CA ALA A 108 1.82 -3.86 -11.92
C ALA A 108 3.19 -3.52 -12.47
N GLN A 109 4.19 -3.52 -11.59
CA GLN A 109 5.54 -3.06 -11.87
C GLN A 109 6.54 -4.14 -11.50
N ALA A 110 7.42 -4.48 -12.44
CA ALA A 110 8.62 -5.25 -12.16
C ALA A 110 9.72 -4.30 -11.71
N GLN A 111 10.44 -4.65 -10.64
CA GLN A 111 11.62 -3.94 -10.21
C GLN A 111 12.82 -4.51 -10.97
N ALA A 112 13.62 -3.64 -11.58
CA ALA A 112 14.86 -4.07 -12.22
C ALA A 112 15.74 -4.76 -11.16
N HIS A 113 16.33 -5.90 -11.52
CA HIS A 113 17.24 -6.68 -10.69
C HIS A 113 18.44 -5.81 -10.22
N SER A 114 18.27 -5.05 -9.14
CA SER A 114 19.37 -4.54 -8.34
C SER A 114 19.69 -5.64 -7.34
N GLY A 115 20.89 -6.23 -7.40
CA GLY A 115 21.30 -7.43 -6.64
C GLY A 115 21.30 -7.34 -5.10
N ALA A 116 20.39 -6.56 -4.50
CA ALA A 116 20.01 -6.66 -3.10
C ALA A 116 19.15 -7.92 -2.89
N ALA A 117 19.54 -8.69 -1.89
CA ALA A 117 19.16 -10.08 -1.71
C ALA A 117 17.65 -10.32 -1.56
N VAL A 118 17.27 -11.53 -1.99
CA VAL A 118 15.98 -12.24 -1.99
C VAL A 118 15.28 -12.33 -0.61
N HIS A 119 15.79 -11.64 0.43
CA HIS A 119 15.32 -11.76 1.82
C HIS A 119 14.17 -10.82 2.21
N ASP A 120 13.74 -9.90 1.33
CA ASP A 120 12.68 -8.92 1.65
C ASP A 120 11.28 -9.34 1.16
N CYS A 121 11.08 -10.60 0.73
CA CYS A 121 9.77 -11.04 0.23
C CYS A 121 8.71 -11.20 1.35
N GLU A 122 9.13 -11.24 2.61
CA GLU A 122 8.24 -11.11 3.75
C GLU A 122 9.03 -10.78 5.02
N PRO A 123 8.54 -9.87 5.87
CA PRO A 123 8.99 -9.88 7.25
C PRO A 123 8.61 -11.25 7.85
N VAL A 124 9.60 -11.98 8.37
CA VAL A 124 9.43 -13.26 9.11
C VAL A 124 8.45 -13.12 10.31
N ALA A 125 8.10 -11.88 10.66
CA ALA A 125 7.18 -11.55 11.73
C ALA A 125 5.71 -11.69 11.32
N ALA A 126 4.86 -12.06 12.28
CA ALA A 126 3.43 -12.22 12.05
C ALA A 126 2.72 -10.92 11.65
N HIS A 127 3.26 -9.76 12.02
CA HIS A 127 2.79 -8.44 11.59
C HIS A 127 3.98 -7.50 11.32
N ALA A 128 3.80 -6.64 10.31
CA ALA A 128 4.72 -5.58 9.94
C ALA A 128 3.98 -4.30 9.57
N LEU A 129 4.62 -3.17 9.84
CA LEU A 129 4.15 -1.83 9.54
C LEU A 129 5.31 -1.04 8.94
N GLU A 130 5.13 -0.53 7.72
CA GLU A 130 6.02 0.45 7.11
C GLU A 130 5.45 1.85 7.31
N VAL A 131 6.26 2.75 7.82
CA VAL A 131 5.93 4.17 7.98
C VAL A 131 6.92 5.00 7.18
N ARG A 132 6.40 5.78 6.23
CA ARG A 132 7.17 6.76 5.48
C ARG A 132 7.14 8.09 6.22
N ILE A 133 8.33 8.63 6.48
CA ILE A 133 8.56 9.88 7.19
C ILE A 133 9.30 10.82 6.24
N ASP A 134 8.59 11.85 5.78
CA ASP A 134 9.21 12.87 4.95
C ASP A 134 9.82 13.97 5.85
N GLY A 135 11.09 14.30 5.61
CA GLY A 135 11.80 15.34 6.37
C GLY A 135 11.46 16.77 5.94
N CYS A 136 10.74 16.93 4.83
CA CYS A 136 10.38 18.23 4.23
C CYS A 136 9.21 18.05 3.24
N VAL A 137 8.53 19.17 2.94
CA VAL A 137 7.47 19.24 1.92
C VAL A 137 8.00 18.92 0.51
N ASP A 138 9.30 19.15 0.26
CA ASP A 138 9.94 18.86 -1.02
C ASP A 138 10.10 17.36 -1.26
N ARG A 139 9.44 16.89 -2.33
CA ARG A 139 9.33 15.49 -2.73
C ARG A 139 10.64 14.89 -3.22
N ARG A 140 11.65 15.72 -3.51
CA ARG A 140 12.96 15.30 -4.02
C ARG A 140 13.97 15.01 -2.93
N LEU A 141 13.67 15.40 -1.69
CA LEU A 141 14.54 15.14 -0.56
C LEU A 141 14.38 13.70 -0.05
N PRO A 142 15.45 13.12 0.50
CA PRO A 142 15.42 11.75 1.01
C PRO A 142 14.36 11.61 2.11
N CYS A 143 13.54 10.56 2.00
CA CYS A 143 12.58 10.17 3.02
C CYS A 143 13.13 9.04 3.88
N THR A 144 12.80 9.04 5.17
CA THR A 144 13.10 7.92 6.05
C THR A 144 11.95 6.94 6.01
N ARG A 145 12.26 5.65 5.81
CA ARG A 145 11.29 4.55 5.95
C ARG A 145 11.58 3.82 7.25
N LEU A 146 10.58 3.72 8.10
CA LEU A 146 10.62 2.96 9.34
C LEU A 146 9.82 1.68 9.14
N LEU A 147 10.49 0.53 9.16
CA LEU A 147 9.84 -0.78 9.17
C LEU A 147 9.81 -1.31 10.61
N VAL A 148 8.62 -1.65 11.09
CA VAL A 148 8.40 -2.18 12.44
C VAL A 148 7.72 -3.54 12.36
N CYS A 149 8.32 -4.54 12.99
CA CYS A 149 7.85 -5.92 12.99
C CYS A 149 7.48 -6.40 14.41
N GLY A 150 6.56 -7.35 14.51
CA GLY A 150 6.12 -7.90 15.79
C GLY A 150 5.19 -9.11 15.65
N ALA A 151 4.86 -9.73 16.79
CA ALA A 151 3.99 -10.91 16.81
C ALA A 151 2.52 -10.52 16.64
N THR A 152 2.14 -9.30 17.05
CA THR A 152 0.76 -8.80 16.94
C THR A 152 0.71 -7.39 16.37
N ARG A 153 -0.41 -7.03 15.73
CA ARG A 153 -0.67 -5.66 15.27
C ARG A 153 -0.51 -4.64 16.40
N GLY A 154 -1.11 -4.88 17.57
CA GLY A 154 -1.05 -3.94 18.69
C GLY A 154 0.38 -3.70 19.23
N GLU A 155 1.22 -4.73 19.22
CA GLU A 155 2.64 -4.60 19.57
C GLU A 155 3.39 -3.75 18.55
N VAL A 156 3.18 -3.99 17.26
CA VAL A 156 3.77 -3.23 16.16
C VAL A 156 3.38 -1.76 16.26
N LEU A 157 2.09 -1.45 16.48
CA LEU A 157 1.62 -0.08 16.65
C LEU A 157 2.27 0.63 17.83
N ARG A 158 2.41 -0.05 18.98
CA ARG A 158 3.09 0.52 20.16
C ARG A 158 4.57 0.77 19.90
N ARG A 159 5.27 -0.15 19.23
CA ARG A 159 6.68 0.02 18.84
C ARG A 159 6.85 1.15 17.85
N ALA A 160 5.98 1.25 16.85
CA ALA A 160 6.01 2.32 15.86
C ALA A 160 5.77 3.69 16.51
N TYR A 161 4.78 3.79 17.40
CA TYR A 161 4.54 5.01 18.16
C TYR A 161 5.75 5.43 18.98
N ARG A 162 6.38 4.49 19.70
CA ARG A 162 7.59 4.76 20.48
C ARG A 162 8.75 5.21 19.58
N ALA A 163 9.02 4.47 18.51
CA ALA A 163 10.09 4.79 17.56
C ALA A 163 9.90 6.18 16.93
N LEU A 164 8.67 6.54 16.57
CA LEU A 164 8.35 7.89 16.09
C LEU A 164 8.57 8.96 17.17
N SER A 165 8.19 8.69 18.42
CA SER A 165 8.35 9.65 19.52
C SER A 165 9.81 9.92 19.89
N GLU A 166 10.69 8.94 19.72
CA GLU A 166 12.11 9.01 20.05
C GLU A 166 12.98 9.49 18.86
N MET A 167 12.40 9.62 17.67
CA MET A 167 13.14 9.92 16.45
C MET A 167 13.68 11.36 16.43
N PRO A 168 15.01 11.56 16.30
CA PRO A 168 15.60 12.88 16.20
C PRO A 168 15.35 13.50 14.82
N GLY A 169 15.14 14.82 14.76
CA GLY A 169 15.12 15.58 13.50
C GLY A 169 13.83 16.35 13.16
N PRO A 170 13.85 17.14 12.07
CA PRO A 170 12.87 18.19 11.75
C PRO A 170 11.56 17.70 11.11
N ALA A 171 11.29 16.38 11.09
CA ALA A 171 10.06 15.80 10.55
C ALA A 171 8.80 16.10 11.40
N GLY A 172 8.75 17.22 12.12
CA GLY A 172 7.76 17.49 13.16
C GLY A 172 6.30 17.45 12.70
N VAL A 173 6.00 17.98 11.51
CA VAL A 173 4.64 18.02 10.96
C VAL A 173 4.15 16.64 10.56
N ASP A 174 4.98 15.88 9.84
CA ASP A 174 4.62 14.53 9.40
C ASP A 174 4.64 13.54 10.56
N ARG A 175 5.58 13.71 11.51
CA ARG A 175 5.62 12.91 12.74
C ARG A 175 4.35 13.10 13.57
N ALA A 176 3.93 14.33 13.84
CA ALA A 176 2.71 14.58 14.62
C ALA A 176 1.47 13.99 13.94
N PHE A 177 1.37 14.14 12.61
CA PHE A 177 0.31 13.51 11.82
C PHE A 177 0.33 11.98 11.96
N LEU A 178 1.48 11.34 11.74
CA LEU A 178 1.65 9.89 11.82
C LEU A 178 1.33 9.36 13.22
N MET A 179 1.81 10.03 14.26
CA MET A 179 1.53 9.66 15.65
C MET A 179 0.02 9.77 15.97
N ASN A 180 -0.63 10.86 15.55
CA ASN A 180 -2.07 11.02 15.72
C ASN A 180 -2.87 9.93 14.98
N ARG A 181 -2.43 9.56 13.76
CA ARG A 181 -3.05 8.49 12.97
C ARG A 181 -2.90 7.13 13.66
N ILE A 182 -1.69 6.77 14.06
CA ILE A 182 -1.39 5.49 14.74
C ILE A 182 -2.14 5.38 16.07
N ALA A 183 -2.26 6.47 16.82
CA ALA A 183 -2.99 6.49 18.10
C ALA A 183 -4.51 6.56 17.94
N SER A 184 -5.04 6.85 16.74
CA SER A 184 -6.48 7.01 16.54
C SER A 184 -7.23 5.69 16.77
N ARG A 185 -8.38 5.78 17.46
CA ARG A 185 -9.25 4.61 17.68
C ARG A 185 -9.70 3.98 16.35
N ALA A 186 -9.95 4.80 15.35
CA ALA A 186 -10.32 4.36 14.00
C ALA A 186 -9.23 3.46 13.40
N TYR A 187 -7.97 3.91 13.39
CA TYR A 187 -6.88 3.11 12.86
C TYR A 187 -6.61 1.85 13.69
N CYS A 188 -6.64 1.97 15.02
CA CYS A 188 -6.51 0.82 15.93
C CYS A 188 -7.61 -0.23 15.73
N SER A 189 -8.81 0.18 15.31
CA SER A 189 -9.89 -0.74 14.95
C SER A 189 -9.71 -1.42 13.60
N GLY A 190 -8.71 -1.04 12.81
CA GLY A 190 -8.43 -1.58 11.48
C GLY A 190 -9.11 -0.81 10.33
N LEU A 191 -9.57 0.41 10.56
CA LEU A 191 -10.01 1.29 9.48
C LEU A 191 -8.81 1.87 8.74
N THR A 192 -8.88 1.84 7.42
CA THR A 192 -7.81 2.25 6.50
C THR A 192 -8.36 3.14 5.38
N GLY A 193 -7.45 3.76 4.64
CA GLY A 193 -7.73 4.54 3.44
C GLY A 193 -8.75 5.65 3.68
N ALA A 194 -9.64 5.84 2.72
CA ALA A 194 -10.58 6.95 2.76
C ALA A 194 -11.63 6.84 3.89
N ARG A 195 -11.88 5.64 4.45
CA ARG A 195 -12.74 5.48 5.64
C ARG A 195 -12.06 6.03 6.90
N LEU A 196 -10.75 5.83 7.01
CA LEU A 196 -9.98 6.42 8.09
C LEU A 196 -9.94 7.95 7.97
N ASP A 197 -9.81 8.47 6.75
CA ASP A 197 -9.85 9.92 6.51
C ASP A 197 -11.19 10.53 6.91
N GLN A 198 -12.32 9.85 6.63
CA GLN A 198 -13.65 10.28 7.06
C GLN A 198 -13.88 10.17 8.58
N ALA A 199 -13.26 9.21 9.25
CA ALA A 199 -13.47 8.96 10.67
C ALA A 199 -12.62 9.85 11.60
N VAL A 200 -11.59 10.50 11.07
CA VAL A 200 -10.60 11.30 11.82
C VAL A 200 -10.50 12.74 11.27
N GLY A 201 -11.18 13.02 10.16
CA GLY A 201 -11.28 14.35 9.55
C GLY A 201 -12.25 15.28 10.25
#